data_AF-A0A7W6LX03-F1
#
_entry.id   AF-A0A7W6LX03-F1
#
_cell.length_a   1.000
_cell.length_b   1.000
_cell.length_c   1.000
_cell.angle_alpha   90.00
_cell.angle_beta   90.00
_cell.angle_gamma   90.00
#
_symmetry.space_group_name_H-M   'P 1'
#
loop_
_entity.id
_entity.type
_entity.pdbx_description
1 polymer ?
#
loop_
_entity_poly.entity_id
_entity_poly.type
_entity_poly.pdbx_seq_one_letter_code
_entity_poly.pdbx_strand_id
1 'polypeptide(L)'
;MPNDRRIDRRIQRPITAADPVAATQIVIFRDASNGSVQRFDPATLGLPPDMVGPLMAAFRLNDAGATLRTRPARWRALRCFARFLASEGVTSAGQVNAGTIKRYLAFLALPDAEGKRLKRPTIATQLGLIRPLLERAEQADPKLFGSVLAFPYNPVPGSRIHDSKPRLCKEDLQAILMACYEEIDAAWAKFQRCQMIIAALDPPPRAARGESLDSAIWRLHRLTGGIAPTWEQLREAGIAHSRLLRWGWRGGLAEYYHLTTRTVVPFYIALAIQLAANPDPLRVIRRDCLVAHPIDDTRMLVEWLKHKTAPNPKIQRRSFDVRRPRSAPRLIEMLLAMTEPLLPHVPDMDRERLFLVHFLTTSQHRQHDKTAGLMPYSTLSGRIDLFIKHANKRIAEWNREHPDRPRRPLPSFAPGQLRGSVATQHYLASGGDLLATAAILNHRDPVVTDAYVEGPAARRLERETIARLQRMMVTWVIAPKQATKSASVHGSGPVTALFGHRCMMPLEANIGNGMRVCRHLGGCLTCPGLVVPLDAEHCARVLQAQRHLLESRDRIDAERWNLFYAPSLRVLEQNLLPAFAAEILSVAAQQIHRLPALPDIE
;
A
#
# COMPACT_ATOMS: atom_id res chain seq x y z
N MET A 1 51.69 0.94 34.09
CA MET A 1 50.57 1.50 33.31
C MET A 1 51.09 1.99 31.95
N PRO A 2 50.93 1.23 30.86
CA PRO A 2 51.19 1.73 29.52
C PRO A 2 49.90 1.84 28.68
N ASN A 3 49.67 3.07 28.24
CA ASN A 3 48.90 3.58 27.09
C ASN A 3 47.85 2.70 26.40
N ASP A 4 46.63 3.21 26.50
CA ASP A 4 45.44 2.96 25.70
C ASP A 4 45.74 2.92 24.19
N ARG A 5 45.86 1.72 23.61
CA ARG A 5 45.82 1.51 22.15
C ARG A 5 44.37 1.65 21.69
N ARG A 6 43.94 2.88 21.42
CA ARG A 6 42.69 3.15 20.73
C ARG A 6 42.80 2.62 19.30
N ILE A 7 42.04 1.56 18.99
CA ILE A 7 41.93 1.00 17.63
C ILE A 7 41.29 2.07 16.74
N ASP A 8 42.05 2.59 15.77
CA ASP A 8 41.53 3.46 14.72
C ASP A 8 40.65 2.63 13.77
N ARG A 9 39.36 2.95 13.73
CA ARG A 9 38.35 2.30 12.87
C ARG A 9 38.11 3.05 11.56
N ARG A 10 38.94 4.05 11.23
CA ARG A 10 38.83 4.82 9.98
C ARG A 10 39.54 4.08 8.85
N ILE A 11 38.74 3.53 7.94
CA ILE A 11 39.24 3.04 6.65
C ILE A 11 39.52 4.28 5.79
N GLN A 12 40.77 4.72 5.72
CA GLN A 12 41.22 5.61 4.67
C GLN A 12 41.35 4.80 3.38
N ARG A 13 40.36 4.91 2.50
CA ARG A 13 40.52 4.48 1.11
C ARG A 13 41.44 5.49 0.41
N PRO A 14 42.40 5.05 -0.44
CA PRO A 14 43.11 5.98 -1.30
C PRO A 14 42.08 6.69 -2.18
N ILE A 15 42.01 8.00 -2.06
CA ILE A 15 41.36 8.83 -3.06
C ILE A 15 42.29 8.77 -4.27
N THR A 16 42.06 7.81 -5.17
CA THR A 16 42.50 8.00 -6.55
C THR A 16 41.78 9.25 -7.03
N ALA A 17 42.52 10.35 -7.15
CA ALA A 17 42.06 11.55 -7.83
C ALA A 17 41.47 11.09 -9.16
N ALA A 18 40.15 11.22 -9.32
CA ALA A 18 39.52 10.96 -10.59
C ALA A 18 40.08 11.98 -11.56
N ASP A 19 40.64 11.51 -12.68
CA ASP A 19 41.07 12.37 -13.78
C ASP A 19 39.98 13.43 -14.06
N PRO A 20 40.30 14.74 -14.04
CA PRO A 20 39.34 15.80 -14.34
C PRO A 20 38.65 15.60 -15.69
N VAL A 21 39.35 14.95 -16.63
CA VAL A 21 38.90 14.61 -17.98
C VAL A 21 37.80 13.53 -18.00
N ALA A 22 37.72 12.68 -16.98
CA ALA A 22 36.67 11.67 -16.86
C ALA A 22 35.33 12.25 -16.34
N ALA A 23 35.33 13.44 -15.74
CA ALA A 23 34.18 14.01 -15.02
C ALA A 23 33.11 14.64 -15.94
N THR A 24 33.45 14.97 -17.18
CA THR A 24 32.55 15.53 -18.21
C THR A 24 32.04 14.49 -19.22
N GLN A 25 32.47 13.23 -19.12
CA GLN A 25 32.05 12.17 -20.03
C GLN A 25 30.65 11.61 -19.71
N ILE A 26 29.96 11.15 -20.75
CA ILE A 26 28.68 10.41 -20.68
C ILE A 26 28.76 9.37 -19.56
N VAL A 27 27.85 9.46 -18.60
CA VAL A 27 27.78 8.50 -17.50
C VAL A 27 27.09 7.24 -17.99
N ILE A 28 27.79 6.10 -17.91
CA ILE A 28 27.29 4.80 -18.36
C ILE A 28 27.18 3.87 -17.17
N PHE A 29 25.97 3.38 -16.91
CA PHE A 29 25.75 2.28 -15.97
C PHE A 29 25.52 0.99 -16.78
N ARG A 30 26.36 -0.02 -16.53
CA ARG A 30 26.19 -1.38 -17.05
C ARG A 30 25.63 -2.24 -15.93
N ASP A 31 24.42 -2.74 -16.10
CA ASP A 31 23.82 -3.65 -15.13
C ASP A 31 24.22 -5.10 -15.49
N ALA A 32 25.03 -5.72 -14.63
CA ALA A 32 25.58 -7.06 -14.87
C ALA A 32 24.49 -8.14 -14.97
N SER A 33 23.30 -7.91 -14.40
CA SER A 33 22.20 -8.89 -14.44
C SER A 33 21.29 -8.75 -15.67
N ASN A 34 21.27 -7.59 -16.33
CA ASN A 34 20.24 -7.28 -17.34
C ASN A 34 20.80 -6.90 -18.72
N GLY A 35 22.13 -6.76 -18.89
CA GLY A 35 22.74 -6.29 -20.14
C GLY A 35 22.33 -4.87 -20.56
N SER A 36 21.44 -4.22 -19.81
CA SER A 36 20.92 -2.88 -20.10
C SER A 36 21.98 -1.83 -19.79
N VAL A 37 22.30 -1.03 -20.81
CA VAL A 37 23.24 0.09 -20.70
C VAL A 37 22.44 1.39 -20.58
N GLN A 38 22.46 2.02 -19.41
CA GLN A 38 21.87 3.35 -19.24
C GLN A 38 22.93 4.41 -19.48
N ARG A 39 22.66 5.34 -20.41
CA ARG A 39 23.56 6.44 -20.79
C ARG A 39 22.94 7.76 -20.36
N PHE A 40 23.71 8.58 -19.67
CA PHE A 40 23.30 9.90 -19.21
C PHE A 40 24.33 10.92 -19.68
N ASP A 41 23.89 11.83 -20.57
CA ASP A 41 24.75 12.84 -21.17
C ASP A 41 24.68 14.17 -20.39
N PRO A 42 25.74 14.57 -19.68
CA PRO A 42 25.77 15.81 -18.88
C PRO A 42 25.45 17.06 -19.69
N ALA A 43 25.73 17.10 -21.00
CA ALA A 43 25.42 18.23 -21.87
C ALA A 43 23.90 18.54 -21.89
N THR A 44 23.06 17.53 -21.60
CA THR A 44 21.59 17.68 -21.57
C THR A 44 21.03 18.31 -20.30
N LEU A 45 21.87 18.60 -19.29
CA LEU A 45 21.41 19.14 -18.02
C LEU A 45 21.31 20.66 -17.99
N GLY A 46 22.24 21.38 -18.64
CA GLY A 46 22.32 22.84 -18.55
C GLY A 46 22.77 23.34 -17.16
N LEU A 47 23.67 22.61 -16.49
CA LEU A 47 24.28 23.03 -15.23
C LEU A 47 25.43 24.03 -15.47
N PRO A 48 25.77 24.88 -14.48
CA PRO A 48 27.01 25.65 -14.48
C PRO A 48 28.23 24.77 -14.77
N PRO A 49 29.20 25.20 -15.61
CA PRO A 49 30.31 24.36 -16.05
C PRO A 49 31.13 23.77 -14.91
N ASP A 50 31.36 24.55 -13.85
CA ASP A 50 32.10 24.18 -12.64
C ASP A 50 31.34 23.19 -11.73
N MET A 51 30.02 23.04 -11.91
CA MET A 51 29.21 22.05 -11.18
C MET A 51 29.14 20.68 -11.88
N VAL A 52 29.37 20.61 -13.20
CA VAL A 52 29.16 19.38 -13.98
C VAL A 52 30.04 18.25 -13.46
N GLY A 53 31.36 18.47 -13.37
CA GLY A 53 32.31 17.46 -12.95
C GLY A 53 32.01 16.87 -11.56
N PRO A 54 31.91 17.72 -10.51
CA PRO A 54 31.58 17.28 -9.16
C PRO A 54 30.26 16.51 -9.06
N LEU A 55 29.20 16.98 -9.73
CA LEU A 55 27.90 16.30 -9.69
C LEU A 55 27.88 15.00 -10.48
N MET A 56 28.63 14.88 -11.58
CA MET A 56 28.75 13.62 -12.31
C MET A 56 29.55 12.58 -11.54
N ALA A 57 30.61 12.99 -10.86
CA ALA A 57 31.34 12.12 -9.93
C ALA A 57 30.43 11.65 -8.78
N ALA A 58 29.66 12.57 -8.19
CA ALA A 58 28.69 12.25 -7.15
C ALA A 58 27.60 11.28 -7.66
N PHE A 59 27.08 11.50 -8.87
CA PHE A 59 26.04 10.66 -9.48
C PHE A 59 26.55 9.24 -9.76
N ARG A 60 27.76 9.10 -10.33
CA ARG A 60 28.39 7.79 -10.57
C ARG A 60 28.52 6.98 -9.29
N LEU A 61 29.06 7.59 -8.24
CA LEU A 61 29.32 6.93 -6.97
C LEU A 61 28.02 6.61 -6.22
N ASN A 62 27.12 7.59 -6.13
CA ASN A 62 25.90 7.44 -5.36
C ASN A 62 24.90 6.46 -6.00
N ASP A 63 24.82 6.45 -7.33
CA ASP A 63 23.81 5.67 -8.05
C ASP A 63 24.35 4.37 -8.70
N ALA A 64 25.61 4.00 -8.41
CA ALA A 64 26.17 2.70 -8.78
C ALA A 64 25.27 1.55 -8.32
N GLY A 65 24.85 1.56 -7.04
CA GLY A 65 23.91 0.58 -6.47
C GLY A 65 22.44 0.95 -6.59
N ALA A 66 22.08 2.05 -7.26
CA ALA A 66 20.69 2.46 -7.38
C ALA A 66 19.94 1.64 -8.44
N THR A 67 18.63 1.47 -8.24
CA THR A 67 17.79 0.73 -9.20
C THR A 67 17.73 1.42 -10.57
N LEU A 68 17.45 0.65 -11.63
CA LEU A 68 17.23 1.14 -13.00
C LEU A 68 16.20 2.27 -13.09
N ARG A 69 15.24 2.34 -12.16
CA ARG A 69 14.21 3.40 -12.11
C ARG A 69 14.68 4.65 -11.36
N THR A 70 15.55 4.50 -10.38
CA THR A 70 16.06 5.61 -9.56
C THR A 70 16.99 6.50 -10.38
N ARG A 71 17.89 5.92 -11.19
CA ARG A 71 18.88 6.69 -11.99
C ARG A 71 18.20 7.71 -12.92
N PRO A 72 17.20 7.35 -13.77
CA PRO A 72 16.50 8.32 -14.61
C PRO A 72 15.60 9.29 -13.83
N ALA A 73 15.08 8.91 -12.67
CA ALA A 73 14.31 9.82 -11.82
C ALA A 73 15.21 10.91 -11.24
N ARG A 74 16.40 10.53 -10.75
CA ARG A 74 17.41 11.46 -10.25
C ARG A 74 17.93 12.38 -11.35
N TRP A 75 18.17 11.84 -12.54
CA TRP A 75 18.57 12.63 -13.71
C TRP A 75 17.54 13.72 -14.08
N ARG A 76 16.25 13.36 -14.07
CA ARG A 76 15.16 14.32 -14.28
C ARG A 76 15.09 15.38 -13.18
N ALA A 77 15.33 15.01 -11.93
CA ALA A 77 15.39 15.94 -10.80
C ALA A 77 16.56 16.92 -10.94
N LEU A 78 17.75 16.43 -11.33
CA LEU A 78 18.91 17.28 -11.65
C LEU A 78 18.60 18.27 -12.78
N ARG A 79 17.95 17.82 -13.86
CA ARG A 79 17.55 18.71 -14.96
C ARG A 79 16.56 19.78 -14.51
N CYS A 80 15.62 19.43 -13.62
CA CYS A 80 14.70 20.38 -13.03
C CYS A 80 15.43 21.42 -12.16
N PHE A 81 16.43 20.98 -11.38
CA PHE A 81 17.27 21.88 -10.60
C PHE A 81 18.13 22.80 -11.48
N ALA A 82 18.73 22.27 -12.54
CA ALA A 82 19.51 23.06 -13.51
C ALA A 82 18.66 24.14 -14.19
N ARG A 83 17.43 23.80 -14.59
CA ARG A 83 16.46 24.78 -15.10
C ARG A 83 16.16 25.91 -14.11
N PHE A 84 16.04 25.57 -12.82
CA PHE A 84 15.86 26.57 -11.77
C PHE A 84 17.09 27.48 -11.64
N LEU A 85 18.29 26.92 -11.62
CA LEU A 85 19.53 27.70 -11.57
C LEU A 85 19.63 28.68 -12.75
N ALA A 86 19.30 28.21 -13.96
CA ALA A 86 19.27 29.05 -15.15
C ALA A 86 18.23 30.18 -15.04
N SER A 87 17.04 29.91 -14.47
CA SER A 87 16.01 30.96 -14.26
C SER A 87 16.41 32.03 -13.23
N GLU A 88 17.33 31.71 -12.33
CA GLU A 88 17.88 32.64 -11.33
C GLU A 88 19.16 33.33 -11.82
N GLY A 89 19.59 33.08 -13.06
CA GLY A 89 20.84 33.62 -13.60
C GLY A 89 22.09 33.06 -12.93
N VAL A 90 22.02 31.88 -12.31
CA VAL A 90 23.17 31.25 -11.65
C VAL A 90 24.12 30.68 -12.70
N THR A 91 25.34 31.21 -12.73
CA THR A 91 26.38 30.86 -13.73
C THR A 91 27.56 30.09 -13.15
N SER A 92 27.69 30.00 -11.83
CA SER A 92 28.76 29.28 -11.14
C SER A 92 28.29 28.57 -9.87
N ALA A 93 29.01 27.53 -9.48
CA ALA A 93 28.80 26.77 -8.24
C ALA A 93 28.88 27.66 -6.99
N GLY A 94 29.80 28.64 -6.99
CA GLY A 94 29.99 29.59 -5.89
C GLY A 94 28.78 30.49 -5.60
N GLN A 95 27.79 30.57 -6.49
CA GLN A 95 26.54 31.31 -6.26
C GLN A 95 25.46 30.44 -5.59
N VAL A 96 25.67 29.12 -5.50
CA VAL A 96 24.74 28.19 -4.84
C VAL A 96 25.03 28.17 -3.34
N ASN A 97 24.00 28.36 -2.52
CA ASN A 97 24.06 28.37 -1.06
C ASN A 97 22.75 27.88 -0.45
N ALA A 98 22.66 27.89 0.89
CA ALA A 98 21.43 27.55 1.62
C ALA A 98 20.18 28.34 1.15
N GLY A 99 20.33 29.62 0.81
CA GLY A 99 19.26 30.45 0.27
C GLY A 99 18.78 29.97 -1.11
N THR A 100 19.70 29.52 -1.95
CA THR A 100 19.39 28.90 -3.27
C THR A 100 18.54 27.64 -3.11
N ILE A 101 18.79 26.80 -2.10
CA ILE A 101 17.96 25.62 -1.81
C ILE A 101 16.54 26.02 -1.38
N LYS A 102 16.41 27.07 -0.55
CA LYS A 102 15.09 27.59 -0.15
C LYS A 102 14.31 28.14 -1.35
N ARG A 103 14.97 28.89 -2.24
CA ARG A 103 14.36 29.39 -3.48
C ARG A 103 14.00 28.27 -4.45
N TYR A 104 14.80 27.19 -4.52
CA TYR A 104 14.43 26.01 -5.30
C TYR A 104 13.13 25.36 -4.82
N LEU A 105 12.92 25.26 -3.51
CA LEU A 105 11.67 24.76 -2.95
C LEU A 105 10.47 25.67 -3.30
N ALA A 106 10.68 26.99 -3.29
CA ALA A 106 9.66 27.94 -3.74
C ALA A 106 9.36 27.78 -5.24
N PHE A 107 10.39 27.62 -6.07
CA PHE A 107 10.27 27.35 -7.50
C PHE A 107 9.46 26.07 -7.77
N LEU A 108 9.73 24.97 -7.05
CA LEU A 108 8.97 23.73 -7.18
C LEU A 108 7.50 23.86 -6.76
N ALA A 109 7.15 24.87 -5.96
CA ALA A 109 5.79 25.14 -5.52
C ALA A 109 5.00 26.05 -6.49
N LEU A 110 5.67 26.65 -7.49
CA LEU A 110 5.03 27.43 -8.53
C LEU A 110 4.13 26.53 -9.41
N PRO A 111 3.03 27.07 -9.96
CA PRO A 111 2.26 26.39 -10.98
C PRO A 111 3.09 26.21 -12.27
N ASP A 112 2.86 25.12 -12.99
CA ASP A 112 3.35 24.97 -14.37
C ASP A 112 2.58 25.90 -15.34
N ALA A 113 2.93 25.83 -16.63
CA ALA A 113 2.32 26.66 -17.67
C ALA A 113 0.80 26.43 -17.80
N GLU A 114 0.34 25.25 -17.40
CA GLU A 114 -1.07 24.85 -17.36
C GLU A 114 -1.76 25.19 -16.03
N GLY A 115 -1.09 25.94 -15.14
CA GLY A 115 -1.64 26.38 -13.85
C GLY A 115 -1.61 25.30 -12.76
N LYS A 116 -1.01 24.13 -13.01
CA LYS A 116 -1.04 22.98 -12.11
C LYS A 116 0.15 23.00 -11.16
N ARG A 117 -0.13 22.80 -9.87
CA ARG A 117 0.89 22.78 -8.82
C ARG A 117 1.35 21.36 -8.50
N LEU A 118 2.65 21.22 -8.20
CA LEU A 118 3.18 19.96 -7.65
C LEU A 118 2.62 19.70 -6.26
N LYS A 119 2.30 18.42 -5.99
CA LYS A 119 1.89 18.00 -4.65
C LYS A 119 3.08 18.06 -3.69
N ARG A 120 2.81 18.35 -2.41
CA ARG A 120 3.84 18.41 -1.34
C ARG A 120 4.77 17.19 -1.28
N PRO A 121 4.30 15.93 -1.38
CA PRO A 121 5.18 14.76 -1.39
C PRO A 121 6.09 14.71 -2.63
N THR A 122 5.62 15.22 -3.78
CA THR A 122 6.40 15.29 -5.02
C THR A 122 7.53 16.30 -4.88
N ILE A 123 7.27 17.46 -4.29
CA ILE A 123 8.29 18.48 -3.99
C ILE A 123 9.37 17.89 -3.07
N ALA A 124 8.97 17.22 -1.99
CA ALA A 124 9.89 16.56 -1.08
C ALA A 124 10.73 15.48 -1.79
N THR A 125 10.14 14.73 -2.72
CA THR A 125 10.83 13.71 -3.52
C THR A 125 11.86 14.34 -4.46
N GLN A 126 11.54 15.45 -5.13
CA GLN A 126 12.46 16.15 -6.02
C GLN A 126 13.74 16.58 -5.27
N LEU A 127 13.56 17.24 -4.11
CA LEU A 127 14.70 17.62 -3.26
C LEU A 127 15.47 16.38 -2.77
N GLY A 128 14.77 15.33 -2.31
CA GLY A 128 15.39 14.11 -1.82
C GLY A 128 16.21 13.35 -2.87
N LEU A 129 15.91 13.52 -4.16
CA LEU A 129 16.69 12.92 -5.25
C LEU A 129 18.00 13.68 -5.52
N ILE A 130 18.02 15.00 -5.39
CA ILE A 130 19.23 15.80 -5.68
C ILE A 130 20.12 16.00 -4.45
N ARG A 131 19.54 16.04 -3.25
CA ARG A 131 20.25 16.31 -2.00
C ARG A 131 21.50 15.42 -1.79
N PRO A 132 21.44 14.08 -1.97
CA PRO A 132 22.63 13.25 -1.78
C PRO A 132 23.76 13.54 -2.79
N LEU A 133 23.44 14.10 -3.96
CA LEU A 133 24.46 14.48 -4.94
C LEU A 133 25.11 15.80 -4.57
N LEU A 134 24.32 16.77 -4.10
CA LEU A 134 24.81 18.07 -3.63
C LEU A 134 25.69 17.91 -2.38
N GLU A 135 25.22 17.15 -1.37
CA GLU A 135 25.99 16.88 -0.15
C GLU A 135 27.30 16.14 -0.47
N ARG A 136 27.28 15.20 -1.42
CA ARG A 136 28.50 14.47 -1.83
C ARG A 136 29.47 15.35 -2.62
N ALA A 137 28.97 16.25 -3.46
CA ALA A 137 29.82 17.21 -4.17
C ALA A 137 30.49 18.19 -3.18
N GLU A 138 29.73 18.70 -2.21
CA GLU A 138 30.25 19.55 -1.13
C GLU A 138 31.27 18.81 -0.24
N GLN A 139 31.06 17.52 0.05
CA GLN A 139 32.02 16.71 0.80
C GLN A 139 33.33 16.50 0.04
N ALA A 140 33.27 16.39 -1.29
CA ALA A 140 34.44 16.20 -2.14
C ALA A 140 35.24 17.50 -2.31
N ASP A 141 34.55 18.64 -2.38
CA ASP A 141 35.13 19.98 -2.40
C ASP A 141 34.31 20.94 -1.51
N PRO A 142 34.74 21.17 -0.25
CA PRO A 142 34.05 22.07 0.68
C PRO A 142 33.98 23.52 0.24
N LYS A 143 34.76 23.94 -0.77
CA LYS A 143 34.77 25.31 -1.31
C LYS A 143 33.98 25.45 -2.62
N LEU A 144 33.36 24.36 -3.10
CA LEU A 144 32.61 24.35 -4.35
C LEU A 144 31.44 25.34 -4.34
N PHE A 145 30.72 25.41 -3.22
CA PHE A 145 29.54 26.25 -3.04
C PHE A 145 29.88 27.52 -2.26
N GLY A 146 29.08 28.58 -2.44
CA GLY A 146 29.34 29.89 -1.82
C GLY A 146 29.25 29.88 -0.30
N SER A 147 28.53 28.90 0.27
CA SER A 147 28.54 28.58 1.68
C SER A 147 28.03 27.15 1.90
N VAL A 148 28.18 26.66 3.13
CA VAL A 148 27.70 25.32 3.51
C VAL A 148 26.21 25.19 3.20
N LEU A 149 25.85 24.16 2.44
CA LEU A 149 24.47 23.87 2.06
C LEU A 149 23.66 23.45 3.29
N ALA A 150 22.71 24.29 3.68
CA ALA A 150 21.74 23.94 4.72
C ALA A 150 20.44 23.41 4.10
N PHE A 151 20.11 22.16 4.42
CA PHE A 151 18.82 21.55 4.06
C PHE A 151 17.88 21.61 5.27
N PRO A 152 16.67 22.20 5.14
CA PRO A 152 15.71 22.20 6.25
C PRO A 152 15.36 20.77 6.69
N TYR A 153 15.24 20.55 8.00
CA TYR A 153 14.88 19.23 8.56
C TYR A 153 13.53 18.72 8.03
N ASN A 154 12.56 19.62 7.85
CA ASN A 154 11.26 19.37 7.25
C ASN A 154 11.01 20.35 6.09
N PRO A 155 11.60 20.13 4.91
CA PRO A 155 11.62 21.11 3.83
C PRO A 155 10.23 21.33 3.21
N VAL A 156 9.31 20.38 3.39
CA VAL A 156 7.93 20.50 2.94
C VAL A 156 6.99 20.00 4.04
N PRO A 157 6.52 20.89 4.94
CA PRO A 157 5.60 20.53 6.02
C PRO A 157 4.32 19.88 5.50
N GLY A 158 3.90 18.79 6.14
CA GLY A 158 2.73 18.01 5.72
C GLY A 158 2.96 17.16 4.46
N SER A 159 4.18 17.05 3.93
CA SER A 159 4.50 16.11 2.84
C SER A 159 4.30 14.63 3.22
N ARG A 160 4.24 14.33 4.52
CA ARG A 160 3.94 13.00 5.07
C ARG A 160 2.44 12.76 5.29
N ILE A 161 1.61 13.81 5.19
CA ILE A 161 0.16 13.68 5.25
C ILE A 161 -0.29 13.21 3.86
N HIS A 162 -0.85 12.01 3.81
CA HIS A 162 -1.34 11.42 2.57
C HIS A 162 -2.85 11.64 2.48
N ASP A 163 -3.31 12.31 1.42
CA ASP A 163 -4.74 12.31 1.11
C ASP A 163 -5.19 10.85 0.91
N SER A 164 -6.33 10.48 1.51
CA SER A 164 -6.90 9.15 1.31
C SER A 164 -7.13 8.92 -0.18
N LYS A 165 -6.44 7.92 -0.75
CA LYS A 165 -6.59 7.62 -2.18
C LYS A 165 -8.01 7.11 -2.45
N PRO A 166 -8.66 7.52 -3.55
CA PRO A 166 -9.99 7.01 -3.91
C PRO A 166 -9.97 5.48 -4.00
N ARG A 167 -10.93 4.84 -3.31
CA ARG A 167 -11.11 3.39 -3.22
C ARG A 167 -12.36 2.97 -3.97
N LEU A 168 -12.29 1.80 -4.58
CA LEU A 168 -13.42 1.13 -5.21
C LEU A 168 -14.28 0.47 -4.14
N CYS A 169 -15.61 0.56 -4.29
CA CYS A 169 -16.54 -0.14 -3.40
C CYS A 169 -16.58 -1.65 -3.71
N LYS A 170 -17.26 -2.43 -2.87
CA LYS A 170 -17.41 -3.87 -3.05
C LYS A 170 -18.07 -4.18 -4.40
N GLU A 171 -19.10 -3.43 -4.75
CA GLU A 171 -19.88 -3.60 -5.96
C GLU A 171 -19.05 -3.28 -7.21
N ASP A 172 -18.17 -2.27 -7.14
CA ASP A 172 -17.22 -1.97 -8.23
C ASP A 172 -16.25 -3.14 -8.43
N LEU A 173 -15.64 -3.66 -7.35
CA LEU A 173 -14.71 -4.78 -7.44
C LEU A 173 -15.37 -6.04 -8.00
N GLN A 174 -16.63 -6.30 -7.60
CA GLN A 174 -17.41 -7.43 -8.13
C GLN A 174 -17.73 -7.25 -9.62
N ALA A 175 -18.17 -6.06 -10.04
CA ALA A 175 -18.43 -5.77 -11.45
C ALA A 175 -17.16 -5.90 -12.30
N ILE A 176 -16.03 -5.38 -11.80
CA ILE A 176 -14.72 -5.50 -12.47
C ILE A 176 -14.32 -6.97 -12.61
N LEU A 177 -14.42 -7.77 -11.53
CA LEU A 177 -14.08 -9.20 -11.58
C LEU A 177 -14.96 -9.96 -12.57
N MET A 178 -16.27 -9.71 -12.58
CA MET A 178 -17.19 -10.33 -13.52
C MET A 178 -16.80 -10.02 -14.97
N ALA A 179 -16.54 -8.74 -15.29
CA ALA A 179 -16.09 -8.35 -16.63
C ALA A 179 -14.72 -8.96 -16.99
N CYS A 180 -13.80 -9.12 -16.02
CA CYS A 180 -12.53 -9.79 -16.26
C CYS A 180 -12.76 -11.27 -16.61
N TYR A 181 -13.60 -11.97 -15.84
CA TYR A 181 -13.87 -13.39 -16.05
C TYR A 181 -14.53 -13.65 -17.41
N GLU A 182 -15.46 -12.80 -17.85
CA GLU A 182 -16.04 -12.92 -19.20
C GLU A 182 -14.98 -12.82 -20.32
N GLU A 183 -14.03 -11.88 -20.21
CA GLU A 183 -12.95 -11.77 -21.20
C GLU A 183 -11.93 -12.89 -21.11
N ILE A 184 -11.62 -13.35 -19.90
CA ILE A 184 -10.73 -14.49 -19.65
C ILE A 184 -11.32 -15.75 -20.26
N ASP A 185 -12.59 -16.05 -19.96
CA ASP A 185 -13.27 -17.25 -20.44
C ASP A 185 -13.35 -17.23 -21.97
N ALA A 186 -13.65 -16.08 -22.58
CA ALA A 186 -13.66 -15.92 -24.04
C ALA A 186 -12.26 -16.10 -24.66
N ALA A 187 -11.21 -15.54 -24.06
CA ALA A 187 -9.84 -15.70 -24.54
C ALA A 187 -9.36 -17.14 -24.40
N TRP A 188 -9.69 -17.80 -23.29
CA TRP A 188 -9.34 -19.18 -23.04
C TRP A 188 -10.05 -20.14 -23.99
N ALA A 189 -11.33 -19.93 -24.27
CA ALA A 189 -12.08 -20.74 -25.24
C ALA A 189 -11.45 -20.67 -26.64
N LYS A 190 -11.01 -19.48 -27.08
CA LYS A 190 -10.27 -19.34 -28.36
C LYS A 190 -8.96 -20.12 -28.36
N PHE A 191 -8.19 -20.00 -27.28
CA PHE A 191 -6.94 -20.72 -27.12
C PHE A 191 -7.15 -22.25 -27.13
N GLN A 192 -8.11 -22.76 -26.36
CA GLN A 192 -8.44 -24.19 -26.34
C GLN A 192 -8.90 -24.70 -27.72
N ARG A 193 -9.74 -23.93 -28.42
CA ARG A 193 -10.13 -24.25 -29.79
C ARG A 193 -8.91 -24.36 -30.71
N CYS A 194 -7.96 -23.43 -30.59
CA CYS A 194 -6.71 -23.51 -31.35
C CYS A 194 -5.92 -24.77 -31.02
N GLN A 195 -5.75 -25.11 -29.74
CA GLN A 195 -5.05 -26.33 -29.31
C GLN A 195 -5.68 -27.59 -29.92
N MET A 196 -7.01 -27.67 -29.96
CA MET A 196 -7.71 -28.77 -30.63
C MET A 196 -7.44 -28.81 -32.14
N ILE A 197 -7.43 -27.65 -32.81
CA ILE A 197 -7.19 -27.54 -34.25
C ILE A 197 -5.75 -27.96 -34.58
N ILE A 198 -4.75 -27.44 -33.87
CA ILE A 198 -3.34 -27.68 -34.21
C ILE A 198 -2.90 -29.11 -33.91
N ALA A 199 -3.54 -29.78 -32.95
CA ALA A 199 -3.33 -31.19 -32.64
C ALA A 199 -3.84 -32.14 -33.73
N ALA A 200 -4.70 -31.68 -34.64
CA ALA A 200 -5.16 -32.48 -35.77
C ALA A 200 -4.01 -32.76 -36.76
N LEU A 201 -3.87 -34.04 -37.14
CA LEU A 201 -2.89 -34.51 -38.13
C LEU A 201 -3.23 -33.96 -39.51
N ASP A 202 -4.50 -34.04 -39.90
CA ASP A 202 -5.00 -33.59 -41.19
C ASP A 202 -5.49 -32.14 -41.15
N PRO A 203 -5.39 -31.40 -42.28
CA PRO A 203 -5.89 -30.04 -42.36
C PRO A 203 -7.41 -30.01 -42.19
N PRO A 204 -7.96 -29.08 -41.38
CA PRO A 204 -9.40 -28.90 -41.25
C PRO A 204 -10.07 -28.63 -42.61
N PRO A 205 -11.32 -29.09 -42.81
CA PRO A 205 -12.04 -28.90 -44.05
C PRO A 205 -12.11 -27.42 -44.44
N ARG A 206 -11.96 -27.17 -45.74
CA ARG A 206 -12.10 -25.82 -46.31
C ARG A 206 -13.57 -25.40 -46.28
N ALA A 207 -13.81 -24.10 -46.21
CA ALA A 207 -15.16 -23.57 -46.30
C ALA A 207 -15.68 -23.67 -47.75
N ALA A 208 -16.99 -23.69 -47.94
CA ALA A 208 -17.62 -23.73 -49.26
C ALA A 208 -17.17 -22.57 -50.19
N ARG A 209 -16.72 -21.45 -49.60
CA ARG A 209 -16.07 -20.34 -50.31
C ARG A 209 -14.70 -20.04 -49.70
N GLY A 210 -13.69 -20.83 -50.07
CA GLY A 210 -12.29 -20.58 -49.72
C GLY A 210 -11.83 -21.16 -48.38
N GLU A 211 -10.82 -20.53 -47.76
CA GLU A 211 -10.20 -21.03 -46.52
C GLU A 211 -11.13 -20.81 -45.31
N SER A 212 -11.29 -21.82 -44.43
CA SER A 212 -11.96 -21.64 -43.14
C SER A 212 -11.01 -21.01 -42.12
N LEU A 213 -11.53 -20.41 -41.04
CA LEU A 213 -10.69 -19.89 -39.96
C LEU A 213 -9.81 -20.99 -39.36
N ASP A 214 -10.38 -22.17 -39.16
CA ASP A 214 -9.69 -23.31 -38.57
C ASP A 214 -8.58 -23.82 -39.50
N SER A 215 -8.85 -23.90 -40.81
CA SER A 215 -7.83 -24.25 -41.81
C SER A 215 -6.69 -23.23 -41.87
N ALA A 216 -7.00 -21.94 -41.75
CA ALA A 216 -5.98 -20.89 -41.68
C ALA A 216 -5.17 -20.95 -40.39
N ILE A 217 -5.80 -21.21 -39.24
CA ILE A 217 -5.11 -21.39 -37.96
C ILE A 217 -4.14 -22.56 -38.05
N TRP A 218 -4.62 -23.72 -38.50
CA TRP A 218 -3.81 -24.92 -38.65
C TRP A 218 -2.59 -24.71 -39.54
N ARG A 219 -2.76 -24.02 -40.68
CA ARG A 219 -1.69 -23.74 -41.66
C ARG A 219 -0.70 -22.70 -41.15
N LEU A 220 -1.19 -21.58 -40.62
CA LEU A 220 -0.34 -20.50 -40.13
C LEU A 220 0.48 -20.94 -38.92
N HIS A 221 -0.08 -21.75 -38.02
CA HIS A 221 0.65 -22.34 -36.89
C HIS A 221 1.94 -23.04 -37.33
N ARG A 222 1.85 -23.89 -38.36
CA ARG A 222 2.98 -24.66 -38.90
C ARG A 222 3.99 -23.78 -39.63
N LEU A 223 3.54 -22.70 -40.26
CA LEU A 223 4.42 -21.73 -40.91
C LEU A 223 5.27 -20.95 -39.90
N THR A 224 4.71 -20.60 -38.75
CA THR A 224 5.30 -19.63 -37.82
C THR A 224 5.85 -20.25 -36.54
N GLY A 225 5.71 -21.56 -36.36
CA GLY A 225 6.14 -22.24 -35.12
C GLY A 225 5.30 -21.85 -33.90
N GLY A 226 4.01 -21.55 -34.10
CA GLY A 226 3.08 -21.33 -32.98
C GLY A 226 2.94 -19.89 -32.48
N ILE A 227 3.53 -18.90 -33.17
CA ILE A 227 3.27 -17.48 -32.93
C ILE A 227 2.46 -16.82 -34.05
N ALA A 228 1.76 -15.74 -33.75
CA ALA A 228 1.08 -14.98 -34.79
C ALA A 228 2.09 -14.42 -35.82
N PRO A 229 1.86 -14.59 -37.14
CA PRO A 229 2.84 -14.25 -38.16
C PRO A 229 3.21 -12.76 -38.18
N THR A 230 4.46 -12.46 -38.53
CA THR A 230 4.93 -11.10 -38.87
C THR A 230 4.50 -10.70 -40.27
N TRP A 231 4.66 -9.42 -40.60
CA TRP A 231 4.38 -8.91 -41.95
C TRP A 231 5.28 -9.54 -43.02
N GLU A 232 6.56 -9.70 -42.70
CA GLU A 232 7.55 -10.31 -43.60
C GLU A 232 7.19 -11.76 -43.88
N GLN A 233 6.85 -12.53 -42.84
CA GLN A 233 6.44 -13.93 -42.96
C GLN A 233 5.17 -14.11 -43.81
N LEU A 234 4.17 -13.22 -43.67
CA LEU A 234 2.97 -13.26 -44.52
C LEU A 234 3.29 -12.97 -45.99
N ARG A 235 4.20 -12.02 -46.23
CA ARG A 235 4.63 -11.64 -47.58
C ARG A 235 5.41 -12.77 -48.25
N GLU A 236 6.37 -13.36 -47.54
CA GLU A 236 7.18 -14.49 -48.00
C GLU A 236 6.32 -15.73 -48.31
N ALA A 237 5.29 -15.97 -47.50
CA ALA A 237 4.35 -17.07 -47.72
C ALA A 237 3.25 -16.78 -48.77
N GLY A 238 3.28 -15.62 -49.44
CA GLY A 238 2.29 -15.25 -50.47
C GLY A 238 0.86 -15.09 -49.95
N ILE A 239 0.68 -14.79 -48.66
CA ILE A 239 -0.65 -14.69 -48.03
C ILE A 239 -1.14 -13.25 -48.09
N ALA A 240 -2.17 -13.00 -48.92
CA ALA A 240 -2.72 -11.66 -49.08
C ALA A 240 -3.35 -11.12 -47.78
N HIS A 241 -3.00 -9.89 -47.42
CA HIS A 241 -3.51 -9.13 -46.26
C HIS A 241 -5.04 -9.16 -46.17
N SER A 242 -5.74 -8.92 -47.28
CA SER A 242 -7.20 -8.88 -47.34
C SER A 242 -7.86 -10.16 -46.82
N ARG A 243 -7.18 -11.32 -46.92
CA ARG A 243 -7.70 -12.59 -46.41
C ARG A 243 -7.79 -12.62 -44.89
N LEU A 244 -6.90 -11.93 -44.16
CA LEU A 244 -6.88 -11.97 -42.70
C LEU A 244 -7.84 -10.95 -42.06
N LEU A 245 -8.26 -9.92 -42.80
CA LEU A 245 -9.17 -8.88 -42.28
C LEU A 245 -10.50 -9.46 -41.77
N ARG A 246 -11.04 -10.48 -42.46
CA ARG A 246 -12.30 -11.14 -42.08
C ARG A 246 -12.24 -11.85 -40.71
N TRP A 247 -11.05 -12.05 -40.17
CA TRP A 247 -10.82 -12.73 -38.89
C TRP A 247 -10.23 -11.79 -37.82
N GLY A 248 -10.44 -10.48 -37.97
CA GLY A 248 -9.93 -9.50 -37.02
C GLY A 248 -8.43 -9.25 -37.16
N TRP A 249 -7.87 -9.46 -38.35
CA TRP A 249 -6.48 -9.20 -38.69
C TRP A 249 -5.48 -10.04 -37.84
N ARG A 250 -4.21 -9.64 -37.79
CA ARG A 250 -3.16 -10.27 -36.97
C ARG A 250 -3.51 -10.30 -35.49
N GLY A 251 -4.21 -9.28 -34.99
CA GLY A 251 -4.64 -9.21 -33.60
C GLY A 251 -5.69 -10.28 -33.25
N GLY A 252 -6.69 -10.45 -34.11
CA GLY A 252 -7.74 -11.46 -33.94
C GLY A 252 -7.21 -12.88 -33.99
N LEU A 253 -6.26 -13.16 -34.91
CA LEU A 253 -5.59 -14.47 -34.98
C LEU A 253 -4.64 -14.72 -33.81
N ALA A 254 -3.92 -13.70 -33.35
CA ALA A 254 -2.99 -13.83 -32.22
C ALA A 254 -3.67 -14.34 -30.95
N GLU A 255 -4.92 -13.93 -30.71
CA GLU A 255 -5.71 -14.38 -29.55
C GLU A 255 -6.00 -15.89 -29.55
N TYR A 256 -5.85 -16.60 -30.68
CA TYR A 256 -5.97 -18.06 -30.74
C TYR A 256 -4.67 -18.76 -30.35
N TYR A 257 -3.51 -18.18 -30.63
CA TYR A 257 -2.22 -18.85 -30.41
C TYR A 257 -1.65 -18.64 -29.02
N HIS A 258 -1.78 -17.43 -28.47
CA HIS A 258 -1.08 -17.06 -27.26
C HIS A 258 -1.71 -15.82 -26.62
N LEU A 259 -1.21 -15.47 -25.44
CA LEU A 259 -1.61 -14.25 -24.76
C LEU A 259 -1.18 -12.99 -25.54
N THR A 260 -2.02 -11.96 -25.54
CA THR A 260 -1.77 -10.68 -26.20
C THR A 260 -1.83 -9.53 -25.22
N THR A 261 -1.34 -8.35 -25.61
CA THR A 261 -1.46 -7.13 -24.79
C THR A 261 -2.90 -6.73 -24.45
N ARG A 262 -3.89 -7.22 -25.21
CA ARG A 262 -5.32 -7.02 -24.92
C ARG A 262 -5.82 -8.06 -23.93
N THR A 263 -5.55 -9.33 -24.17
CA THR A 263 -6.13 -10.44 -23.38
C THR A 263 -5.45 -10.64 -22.03
N VAL A 264 -4.22 -10.15 -21.83
CA VAL A 264 -3.52 -10.23 -20.53
C VAL A 264 -4.11 -9.32 -19.45
N VAL A 265 -4.74 -8.21 -19.82
CA VAL A 265 -5.19 -7.19 -18.86
C VAL A 265 -6.29 -7.72 -17.92
N PRO A 266 -7.34 -8.41 -18.40
CA PRO A 266 -8.30 -9.10 -17.54
C PRO A 266 -7.65 -10.02 -16.50
N PHE A 267 -6.68 -10.85 -16.91
CA PHE A 267 -5.93 -11.72 -15.99
C PHE A 267 -5.17 -10.91 -14.94
N TYR A 268 -4.46 -9.87 -15.37
CA TYR A 268 -3.71 -9.00 -14.48
C TYR A 268 -4.62 -8.34 -13.43
N ILE A 269 -5.77 -7.79 -13.84
CA ILE A 269 -6.73 -7.14 -12.92
C ILE A 269 -7.30 -8.17 -11.94
N ALA A 270 -7.75 -9.34 -12.44
CA ALA A 270 -8.31 -10.39 -11.61
C ALA A 270 -7.30 -10.87 -10.55
N LEU A 271 -6.05 -11.12 -10.95
CA LEU A 271 -4.97 -11.51 -10.04
C LEU A 271 -4.60 -10.38 -9.08
N ALA A 272 -4.59 -9.12 -9.52
CA ALA A 272 -4.34 -7.97 -8.64
C ALA A 272 -5.38 -7.84 -7.53
N ILE A 273 -6.65 -8.13 -7.83
CA ILE A 273 -7.73 -8.13 -6.84
C ILE A 273 -7.60 -9.34 -5.92
N GLN A 274 -7.47 -10.56 -6.47
CA GLN A 274 -7.42 -11.79 -5.68
C GLN A 274 -6.18 -11.88 -4.78
N LEU A 275 -5.00 -11.50 -5.28
CA LEU A 275 -3.76 -11.51 -4.51
C LEU A 275 -3.62 -10.29 -3.61
N ALA A 276 -4.46 -9.27 -3.80
CA ALA A 276 -4.25 -7.93 -3.28
C ALA A 276 -2.83 -7.41 -3.58
N ALA A 277 -2.20 -7.82 -4.67
CA ALA A 277 -0.77 -7.58 -4.91
C ALA A 277 -0.49 -6.13 -5.34
N ASN A 278 0.75 -5.66 -5.10
CA ASN A 278 1.16 -4.37 -5.64
C ASN A 278 1.34 -4.47 -7.16
N PRO A 279 1.00 -3.41 -7.94
CA PRO A 279 0.98 -3.49 -9.39
C PRO A 279 2.28 -3.98 -10.04
N ASP A 280 3.41 -3.42 -9.63
CA ASP A 280 4.70 -3.73 -10.24
C ASP A 280 5.25 -5.11 -9.76
N PRO A 281 5.25 -5.45 -8.46
CA PRO A 281 5.55 -6.82 -8.01
C PRO A 281 4.70 -7.91 -8.66
N LEU A 282 3.40 -7.66 -8.89
CA LEU A 282 2.55 -8.61 -9.62
C LEU A 282 2.98 -8.73 -11.08
N ARG A 283 3.25 -7.60 -11.75
CA ARG A 283 3.66 -7.59 -13.16
C ARG A 283 4.90 -8.46 -13.39
N VAL A 284 5.85 -8.45 -12.45
CA VAL A 284 7.10 -9.23 -12.54
C VAL A 284 7.02 -10.60 -11.85
N ILE A 285 5.84 -11.08 -11.48
CA ILE A 285 5.66 -12.40 -10.88
C ILE A 285 6.27 -13.49 -11.77
N ARG A 286 6.90 -14.47 -11.13
CA ARG A 286 7.59 -15.56 -11.81
C ARG A 286 6.61 -16.65 -12.24
N ARG A 287 7.02 -17.48 -13.21
CA ARG A 287 6.25 -18.65 -13.69
C ARG A 287 6.14 -19.74 -12.62
N ASP A 288 7.15 -19.89 -11.77
CA ASP A 288 7.21 -20.83 -10.64
C ASP A 288 6.47 -20.35 -9.39
N CYS A 289 5.50 -19.44 -9.53
CA CYS A 289 4.81 -18.83 -8.39
C CYS A 289 3.78 -19.73 -7.68
N LEU A 290 3.47 -20.91 -8.24
CA LEU A 290 2.54 -21.87 -7.64
C LEU A 290 3.30 -22.85 -6.75
N VAL A 291 2.95 -22.90 -5.47
CA VAL A 291 3.58 -23.77 -4.47
C VAL A 291 2.48 -24.59 -3.78
N ALA A 292 2.71 -25.89 -3.62
CA ALA A 292 1.80 -26.77 -2.89
C ALA A 292 1.60 -26.26 -1.45
N HIS A 293 0.37 -26.33 -0.94
CA HIS A 293 0.13 -25.97 0.45
C HIS A 293 0.71 -27.07 1.37
N PRO A 294 1.46 -26.73 2.43
CA PRO A 294 2.19 -27.72 3.23
C PRO A 294 1.30 -28.68 4.04
N ILE A 295 -0.01 -28.39 4.15
CA ILE A 295 -0.94 -29.12 5.03
C ILE A 295 -2.25 -29.50 4.32
N ASP A 296 -2.64 -28.80 3.25
CA ASP A 296 -4.00 -28.90 2.70
C ASP A 296 -3.93 -29.08 1.19
N ASP A 297 -4.12 -30.32 0.73
CA ASP A 297 -4.03 -30.69 -0.70
C ASP A 297 -5.11 -30.04 -1.56
N THR A 298 -6.16 -29.49 -0.95
CA THR A 298 -7.20 -28.72 -1.66
C THR A 298 -6.81 -27.25 -1.85
N ARG A 299 -5.61 -26.86 -1.41
CA ARG A 299 -5.12 -25.49 -1.49
C ARG A 299 -3.77 -25.39 -2.18
N MET A 300 -3.56 -24.22 -2.78
CA MET A 300 -2.31 -23.84 -3.39
C MET A 300 -1.89 -22.45 -2.92
N LEU A 301 -0.60 -22.30 -2.65
CA LEU A 301 0.03 -21.02 -2.35
C LEU A 301 0.45 -20.36 -3.66
N VAL A 302 0.15 -19.07 -3.78
CA VAL A 302 0.72 -18.21 -4.81
C VAL A 302 1.75 -17.30 -4.16
N GLU A 303 3.01 -17.38 -4.60
CA GLU A 303 4.14 -16.62 -4.07
C GLU A 303 4.68 -15.59 -5.07
N TRP A 304 5.06 -14.42 -4.58
CA TRP A 304 5.71 -13.40 -5.41
C TRP A 304 6.71 -12.57 -4.62
N LEU A 305 7.69 -12.03 -5.33
CA LEU A 305 8.72 -11.18 -4.74
C LEU A 305 8.29 -9.72 -4.75
N LYS A 306 8.35 -9.09 -3.57
CA LYS A 306 8.29 -7.66 -3.41
C LYS A 306 9.70 -7.09 -3.30
N HIS A 307 10.22 -6.60 -4.41
CA HIS A 307 11.43 -5.79 -4.44
C HIS A 307 11.13 -4.41 -3.81
N LYS A 308 11.58 -4.21 -2.57
CA LYS A 308 11.65 -2.86 -1.97
C LYS A 308 13.01 -2.23 -2.32
N THR A 309 13.21 -0.97 -1.95
CA THR A 309 14.51 -0.28 -1.94
C THR A 309 15.56 -0.94 -1.03
N ALA A 310 15.22 -2.01 -0.31
CA ALA A 310 16.13 -2.77 0.55
C ALA A 310 16.79 -3.89 -0.26
N PRO A 311 18.05 -4.26 0.06
CA PRO A 311 18.86 -5.18 -0.75
C PRO A 311 18.24 -6.58 -0.93
N ASN A 312 17.36 -7.02 -0.02
CA ASN A 312 16.75 -8.34 -0.08
C ASN A 312 15.26 -8.27 -0.47
N PRO A 313 14.84 -8.94 -1.56
CA PRO A 313 13.43 -9.05 -1.91
C PRO A 313 12.67 -9.82 -0.84
N LYS A 314 11.45 -9.36 -0.50
CA LYS A 314 10.58 -10.06 0.44
C LYS A 314 9.59 -10.93 -0.31
N ILE A 315 9.51 -12.19 0.06
CA ILE A 315 8.45 -13.09 -0.43
C ILE A 315 7.12 -12.67 0.21
N GLN A 316 6.09 -12.55 -0.61
CA GLN A 316 4.70 -12.44 -0.20
C GLN A 316 3.95 -13.66 -0.72
N ARG A 317 2.97 -14.15 0.03
CA ARG A 317 2.21 -15.35 -0.35
C ARG A 317 0.73 -15.24 -0.01
N ARG A 318 -0.10 -15.98 -0.74
CA ARG A 318 -1.52 -16.18 -0.41
C ARG A 318 -1.98 -17.59 -0.73
N SER A 319 -2.83 -18.15 0.12
CA SER A 319 -3.45 -19.46 -0.04
C SER A 319 -4.81 -19.34 -0.72
N PHE A 320 -5.08 -20.24 -1.67
CA PHE A 320 -6.33 -20.31 -2.43
C PHE A 320 -6.82 -21.75 -2.51
N ASP A 321 -8.14 -21.93 -2.48
CA ASP A 321 -8.81 -23.20 -2.74
C ASP A 321 -8.85 -23.47 -4.25
N VAL A 322 -8.25 -24.59 -4.68
CA VAL A 322 -8.10 -24.94 -6.11
C VAL A 322 -9.37 -25.52 -6.73
N ARG A 323 -10.37 -25.86 -5.91
CA ARG A 323 -11.68 -26.35 -6.39
C ARG A 323 -12.51 -25.24 -7.02
N ARG A 324 -12.17 -23.98 -6.74
CA ARG A 324 -12.82 -22.81 -7.33
C ARG A 324 -12.28 -22.58 -8.75
N PRO A 325 -13.11 -22.66 -9.81
CA PRO A 325 -12.64 -22.60 -11.20
C PRO A 325 -11.92 -21.30 -11.58
N ARG A 326 -12.26 -20.18 -10.93
CA ARG A 326 -11.68 -18.85 -11.20
C ARG A 326 -10.74 -18.38 -10.08
N SER A 327 -10.19 -19.30 -9.29
CA SER A 327 -9.18 -18.98 -8.29
C SER A 327 -7.86 -18.55 -8.93
N ALA A 328 -7.05 -17.78 -8.22
CA ALA A 328 -5.76 -17.31 -8.71
C ALA A 328 -4.87 -18.43 -9.26
N PRO A 329 -4.74 -19.62 -8.62
CA PRO A 329 -4.01 -20.74 -9.20
C PRO A 329 -4.51 -21.17 -10.58
N ARG A 330 -5.84 -21.29 -10.77
CA ARG A 330 -6.44 -21.65 -12.07
C ARG A 330 -6.16 -20.62 -13.14
N LEU A 331 -6.26 -19.33 -12.79
CA LEU A 331 -5.92 -18.25 -13.71
C LEU A 331 -4.42 -18.25 -14.08
N ILE A 332 -3.56 -18.62 -13.15
CA ILE A 332 -2.11 -18.75 -13.39
C ILE A 332 -1.81 -19.95 -14.29
N GLU A 333 -2.46 -21.10 -14.08
CA GLU A 333 -2.35 -22.27 -14.97
C GLU A 333 -2.75 -21.92 -16.41
N MET A 334 -3.86 -21.19 -16.59
CA MET A 334 -4.27 -20.68 -17.91
C MET A 334 -3.20 -19.76 -18.53
N LEU A 335 -2.65 -18.83 -17.73
CA LEU A 335 -1.58 -17.95 -18.20
C LEU A 335 -0.33 -18.74 -18.61
N LEU A 336 0.09 -19.73 -17.83
CA LEU A 336 1.24 -20.57 -18.14
C LEU A 336 1.05 -21.24 -19.50
N ALA A 337 -0.10 -21.86 -19.72
CA ALA A 337 -0.45 -22.49 -21.00
C ALA A 337 -0.48 -21.49 -22.17
N MET A 338 -1.14 -20.33 -22.00
CA MET A 338 -1.26 -19.32 -23.05
C MET A 338 0.05 -18.57 -23.36
N THR A 339 1.06 -18.66 -22.48
CA THR A 339 2.35 -17.99 -22.66
C THR A 339 3.48 -18.93 -23.02
N GLU A 340 3.27 -20.25 -22.93
CA GLU A 340 4.25 -21.27 -23.31
C GLU A 340 4.76 -21.09 -24.75
N PRO A 341 3.92 -20.83 -25.78
CA PRO A 341 4.39 -20.62 -27.15
C PRO A 341 5.29 -19.38 -27.32
N LEU A 342 5.30 -18.47 -26.35
CA LEU A 342 6.10 -17.24 -26.42
C LEU A 342 7.53 -17.43 -25.93
N LEU A 343 7.81 -18.45 -25.11
CA LEU A 343 9.11 -18.61 -24.44
C LEU A 343 10.34 -18.62 -25.38
N PRO A 344 10.29 -19.27 -26.56
CA PRO A 344 11.42 -19.24 -27.50
C PRO A 344 11.74 -17.83 -28.04
N HIS A 345 10.77 -16.92 -27.96
CA HIS A 345 10.83 -15.58 -28.54
C HIS A 345 11.06 -14.48 -27.49
N VAL A 346 11.14 -14.84 -26.21
CA VAL A 346 11.29 -13.93 -25.09
C VAL A 346 12.78 -13.79 -24.73
N PRO A 347 13.28 -12.56 -24.46
CA PRO A 347 14.63 -12.35 -23.92
C PRO A 347 14.88 -13.17 -22.65
N ASP A 348 16.10 -13.66 -22.44
CA ASP A 348 16.43 -14.52 -21.29
C ASP A 348 16.05 -13.89 -19.93
N MET A 349 16.19 -12.57 -19.80
CA MET A 349 15.84 -11.84 -18.56
C MET A 349 14.35 -11.90 -18.18
N ASP A 350 13.49 -12.06 -19.18
CA ASP A 350 12.03 -12.05 -19.04
C ASP A 350 11.43 -13.45 -19.08
N ARG A 351 12.18 -14.48 -19.50
CA ARG A 351 11.68 -15.85 -19.72
C ARG A 351 10.97 -16.44 -18.49
N GLU A 352 11.46 -16.07 -17.30
CA GLU A 352 10.92 -16.50 -16.02
C GLU A 352 9.64 -15.77 -15.59
N ARG A 353 9.14 -14.79 -16.35
CA ARG A 353 7.98 -13.96 -15.97
C ARG A 353 6.67 -14.60 -16.43
N LEU A 354 5.60 -14.40 -15.66
CA LEU A 354 4.27 -14.94 -15.97
C LEU A 354 3.55 -14.14 -17.07
N PHE A 355 3.59 -12.80 -16.99
CA PHE A 355 2.83 -11.91 -17.88
C PHE A 355 3.57 -11.60 -19.19
N LEU A 356 3.84 -12.65 -19.97
CA LEU A 356 4.46 -12.55 -21.28
C LEU A 356 3.42 -12.23 -22.36
N VAL A 357 3.79 -11.37 -23.29
CA VAL A 357 2.94 -10.98 -24.41
C VAL A 357 3.72 -10.93 -25.70
N HIS A 358 3.05 -11.26 -26.80
CA HIS A 358 3.57 -11.00 -28.13
C HIS A 358 3.38 -9.53 -28.51
N PHE A 359 4.43 -8.92 -29.05
CA PHE A 359 4.44 -7.56 -29.56
C PHE A 359 4.16 -7.57 -31.07
N LEU A 360 2.96 -7.12 -31.46
CA LEU A 360 2.55 -7.09 -32.87
C LEU A 360 3.36 -6.09 -33.73
N THR A 361 4.06 -5.15 -33.08
CA THR A 361 4.97 -4.19 -33.70
C THR A 361 6.30 -4.15 -32.94
N THR A 362 7.41 -4.27 -33.66
CA THR A 362 8.76 -4.00 -33.15
C THR A 362 9.02 -2.49 -33.21
N SER A 363 9.68 -1.94 -32.20
CA SER A 363 10.03 -0.53 -32.16
C SER A 363 11.28 -0.34 -31.31
N GLN A 364 12.34 0.20 -31.92
CA GLN A 364 13.58 0.56 -31.22
C GLN A 364 13.32 1.55 -30.08
N HIS A 365 12.41 2.52 -30.28
CA HIS A 365 11.99 3.48 -29.25
C HIS A 365 11.32 2.82 -28.03
N ARG A 366 10.71 1.64 -28.20
CA ARG A 366 10.08 0.89 -27.11
C ARG A 366 10.98 -0.20 -26.54
N GLN A 367 12.21 -0.35 -27.05
CA GLN A 367 13.18 -1.38 -26.64
C GLN A 367 12.70 -2.82 -26.84
N HIS A 368 11.91 -3.07 -27.89
CA HIS A 368 11.46 -4.42 -28.23
C HIS A 368 12.31 -4.95 -29.40
N ASP A 369 13.52 -5.43 -29.11
CA ASP A 369 14.36 -6.12 -30.10
C ASP A 369 13.87 -7.57 -30.35
N LYS A 370 12.93 -8.04 -29.54
CA LYS A 370 12.30 -9.36 -29.62
C LYS A 370 10.79 -9.25 -29.86
N THR A 371 10.22 -10.27 -30.48
CA THR A 371 8.79 -10.34 -30.83
C THR A 371 7.89 -10.64 -29.64
N ALA A 372 8.43 -11.07 -28.49
CA ALA A 372 7.70 -11.27 -27.25
C ALA A 372 8.52 -10.84 -26.04
N GLY A 373 7.84 -10.55 -24.93
CA GLY A 373 8.50 -10.14 -23.69
C GLY A 373 7.52 -9.76 -22.58
N LEU A 374 8.07 -9.24 -21.48
CA LEU A 374 7.26 -8.77 -20.36
C LEU A 374 6.45 -7.53 -20.75
N MET A 375 5.16 -7.49 -20.36
CA MET A 375 4.34 -6.29 -20.54
C MET A 375 4.98 -5.06 -19.85
N PRO A 376 5.26 -3.96 -20.59
CA PRO A 376 5.78 -2.73 -19.98
C PRO A 376 4.75 -2.08 -19.06
N TYR A 377 5.20 -1.57 -17.90
CA TYR A 377 4.32 -0.89 -16.95
C TYR A 377 3.62 0.34 -17.55
N SER A 378 4.32 1.08 -18.42
CA SER A 378 3.77 2.26 -19.12
C SER A 378 2.57 1.95 -20.01
N THR A 379 2.47 0.71 -20.51
CA THR A 379 1.38 0.28 -21.38
C THR A 379 0.15 -0.14 -20.57
N LEU A 380 0.31 -0.50 -19.29
CA LEU A 380 -0.75 -1.09 -18.48
C LEU A 380 -1.94 -0.14 -18.30
N SER A 381 -1.72 1.13 -17.94
CA SER A 381 -2.81 2.08 -17.70
C SER A 381 -3.68 2.27 -18.94
N GLY A 382 -3.07 2.57 -20.09
CA GLY A 382 -3.83 2.76 -21.34
C GLY A 382 -4.56 1.50 -21.80
N ARG A 383 -4.06 0.31 -21.48
CA ARG A 383 -4.75 -0.95 -21.77
C ARG A 383 -5.91 -1.23 -20.82
N ILE A 384 -5.80 -0.81 -19.55
CA ILE A 384 -6.92 -0.86 -18.59
C ILE A 384 -8.04 0.10 -19.04
N ASP A 385 -7.71 1.31 -19.48
CA ASP A 385 -8.70 2.25 -20.00
C ASP A 385 -9.46 1.67 -21.21
N LEU A 386 -8.77 0.98 -22.10
CA LEU A 386 -9.37 0.26 -23.22
C LEU A 386 -10.26 -0.91 -22.77
N PHE A 387 -9.82 -1.69 -21.77
CA PHE A 387 -10.63 -2.75 -21.15
C PHE A 387 -11.93 -2.17 -20.57
N ILE A 388 -11.85 -1.09 -19.79
CA ILE A 388 -13.01 -0.42 -19.19
C ILE A 388 -13.97 0.05 -20.28
N LYS A 389 -13.46 0.71 -21.34
CA LYS A 389 -14.27 1.18 -22.46
C LYS A 389 -15.01 0.03 -23.15
N HIS A 390 -14.33 -1.08 -23.44
CA HIS A 390 -14.94 -2.23 -24.10
C HIS A 390 -15.93 -2.97 -23.20
N ALA A 391 -15.60 -3.15 -21.92
CA ALA A 391 -16.49 -3.77 -20.94
C ALA A 391 -17.77 -2.93 -20.76
N ASN A 392 -17.65 -1.60 -20.64
CA ASN A 392 -18.81 -0.72 -20.53
C ASN A 392 -19.68 -0.72 -21.79
N LYS A 393 -19.10 -0.89 -22.97
CA LYS A 393 -19.87 -1.08 -24.20
C LYS A 393 -20.69 -2.37 -24.14
N ARG A 394 -20.09 -3.50 -23.76
CA ARG A 394 -20.80 -4.78 -23.60
C ARG A 394 -21.87 -4.71 -22.51
N ILE A 395 -21.60 -4.03 -21.40
CA ILE A 395 -22.56 -3.82 -20.32
C ILE A 395 -23.74 -2.98 -20.81
N ALA A 396 -23.50 -1.92 -21.59
CA ALA A 396 -24.58 -1.12 -22.17
C ALA A 396 -25.42 -1.92 -23.19
N GLU A 397 -24.79 -2.77 -23.99
CA GLU A 397 -25.49 -3.73 -24.87
C GLU A 397 -26.37 -4.69 -24.05
N TRP A 398 -25.79 -5.36 -23.04
CA TRP A 398 -26.52 -6.24 -22.14
C TRP A 398 -27.71 -5.55 -21.46
N ASN A 399 -27.53 -4.34 -20.94
CA ASN A 399 -28.57 -3.61 -20.22
C ASN A 399 -29.73 -3.18 -21.13
N ARG A 400 -29.48 -2.99 -22.43
CA ARG A 400 -30.55 -2.75 -23.40
C ARG A 400 -31.38 -4.01 -23.66
N GLU A 401 -30.72 -5.16 -23.69
CA GLU A 401 -31.36 -6.47 -23.90
C GLU A 401 -32.05 -7.01 -22.64
N HIS A 402 -31.57 -6.63 -21.45
CA HIS A 402 -32.03 -7.12 -20.15
C HIS A 402 -32.33 -5.95 -19.19
N PRO A 403 -33.38 -5.14 -19.48
CA PRO A 403 -33.70 -3.95 -18.68
C PRO A 403 -34.15 -4.28 -17.24
N ASP A 404 -34.62 -5.51 -17.00
CA ASP A 404 -35.01 -6.03 -15.68
C ASP A 404 -33.80 -6.37 -14.79
N ARG A 405 -32.62 -6.58 -15.38
CA ARG A 405 -31.39 -6.98 -14.68
C ARG A 405 -30.18 -6.17 -15.15
N PRO A 406 -30.20 -4.84 -14.93
CA PRO A 406 -29.11 -3.98 -15.38
C PRO A 406 -27.83 -4.30 -14.60
N ARG A 407 -26.74 -4.44 -15.35
CA ARG A 407 -25.38 -4.54 -14.83
C ARG A 407 -24.80 -3.15 -14.62
N ARG A 408 -24.06 -2.99 -13.52
CA ARG A 408 -23.36 -1.75 -13.18
C ARG A 408 -22.20 -1.49 -14.16
N PRO A 409 -22.06 -0.28 -14.72
CA PRO A 409 -20.88 0.09 -15.50
C PRO A 409 -19.62 0.13 -14.62
N LEU A 410 -18.49 -0.22 -15.21
CA LEU A 410 -17.19 -0.17 -14.54
C LEU A 410 -16.73 1.29 -14.37
N PRO A 411 -16.24 1.67 -13.18
CA PRO A 411 -15.63 2.99 -12.97
C PRO A 411 -14.26 3.07 -13.66
N SER A 412 -13.74 4.29 -13.84
CA SER A 412 -12.32 4.47 -14.16
C SER A 412 -11.46 4.11 -12.95
N PHE A 413 -10.39 3.33 -13.17
CA PHE A 413 -9.44 3.00 -12.12
C PHE A 413 -8.02 2.80 -12.64
N ALA A 414 -7.05 3.09 -11.79
CA ALA A 414 -5.64 2.81 -12.01
C ALA A 414 -5.22 1.51 -11.29
N PRO A 415 -4.18 0.79 -11.78
CA PRO A 415 -3.65 -0.41 -11.12
C PRO A 415 -3.39 -0.23 -9.62
N GLY A 416 -2.84 0.93 -9.23
CA GLY A 416 -2.49 1.25 -7.85
C GLY A 416 -3.68 1.40 -6.90
N GLN A 417 -4.92 1.46 -7.40
CA GLN A 417 -6.12 1.54 -6.58
C GLN A 417 -6.62 0.16 -6.11
N LEU A 418 -6.36 -0.90 -6.87
CA LEU A 418 -6.92 -2.23 -6.61
C LEU A 418 -6.57 -2.76 -5.22
N ARG A 419 -5.26 -2.81 -4.89
CA ARG A 419 -4.78 -3.30 -3.60
C ARG A 419 -5.37 -2.55 -2.41
N GLY A 420 -5.43 -1.22 -2.48
CA GLY A 420 -6.00 -0.41 -1.40
C GLY A 420 -7.52 -0.57 -1.29
N SER A 421 -8.20 -0.78 -2.42
CA SER A 421 -9.65 -1.04 -2.40
C SER A 421 -9.95 -2.39 -1.76
N VAL A 422 -9.17 -3.43 -2.11
CA VAL A 422 -9.25 -4.76 -1.48
C VAL A 422 -8.95 -4.69 0.01
N ALA A 423 -7.94 -3.93 0.42
CA ALA A 423 -7.64 -3.67 1.83
C ALA A 423 -8.86 -3.10 2.58
N THR A 424 -9.45 -2.03 2.06
CA THR A 424 -10.63 -1.39 2.65
C THR A 424 -11.80 -2.39 2.73
N GLN A 425 -12.07 -3.16 1.68
CA GLN A 425 -13.18 -4.13 1.73
C GLN A 425 -12.97 -5.26 2.73
N HIS A 426 -11.74 -5.76 2.89
CA HIS A 426 -11.44 -6.75 3.93
C HIS A 426 -11.52 -6.17 5.35
N TYR A 427 -11.10 -4.93 5.54
CA TYR A 427 -11.24 -4.22 6.81
C TYR A 427 -12.71 -4.04 7.20
N LEU A 428 -13.55 -3.59 6.26
CA LEU A 428 -14.99 -3.46 6.48
C LEU A 428 -15.65 -4.83 6.76
N ALA A 429 -15.31 -5.86 5.98
CA ALA A 429 -15.88 -7.20 6.13
C ALA A 429 -15.49 -7.89 7.44
N SER A 430 -14.34 -7.54 8.02
CA SER A 430 -13.87 -8.05 9.32
C SER A 430 -14.36 -7.23 10.51
N GLY A 431 -15.23 -6.24 10.30
CA GLY A 431 -15.72 -5.38 11.38
C GLY A 431 -14.64 -4.44 11.95
N GLY A 432 -13.60 -4.15 11.16
CA GLY A 432 -12.54 -3.22 11.53
C GLY A 432 -11.25 -3.90 12.04
N ASP A 433 -11.03 -5.18 11.72
CA ASP A 433 -9.83 -5.89 12.12
C ASP A 433 -8.63 -5.55 11.22
N LEU A 434 -7.73 -4.71 11.74
CA LEU A 434 -6.48 -4.35 11.08
C LEU A 434 -5.51 -5.52 10.93
N LEU A 435 -5.50 -6.50 11.84
CA LEU A 435 -4.61 -7.65 11.80
C LEU A 435 -5.04 -8.64 10.72
N ALA A 436 -6.34 -8.93 10.63
CA ALA A 436 -6.90 -9.72 9.54
C ALA A 436 -6.59 -9.07 8.18
N THR A 437 -6.74 -7.75 8.08
CA THR A 437 -6.40 -7.01 6.86
C THR A 437 -4.89 -7.02 6.58
N ALA A 438 -4.04 -6.90 7.61
CA ALA A 438 -2.59 -6.96 7.48
C ALA A 438 -2.12 -8.32 6.96
N ALA A 439 -2.75 -9.42 7.41
CA ALA A 439 -2.47 -10.77 6.93
C ALA A 439 -2.75 -10.90 5.43
N ILE A 440 -3.90 -10.40 4.95
CA ILE A 440 -4.24 -10.35 3.51
C ILE A 440 -3.19 -9.57 2.72
N LEU A 441 -2.78 -8.41 3.23
CA LEU A 441 -1.80 -7.55 2.59
C LEU A 441 -0.35 -8.04 2.75
N ASN A 442 -0.09 -9.08 3.53
CA ASN A 442 1.27 -9.50 3.89
C ASN A 442 2.08 -8.33 4.49
N HIS A 443 1.47 -7.57 5.40
CA HIS A 443 2.11 -6.51 6.18
C HIS A 443 2.55 -7.06 7.54
N ARG A 444 3.81 -6.77 7.93
CA ARG A 444 4.32 -7.11 9.27
C ARG A 444 3.82 -6.16 10.34
N ASP A 445 3.67 -4.89 9.97
CA ASP A 445 3.32 -3.80 10.88
C ASP A 445 1.90 -3.31 10.53
N PRO A 446 0.94 -3.40 11.47
CA PRO A 446 -0.43 -2.91 11.29
C PRO A 446 -0.50 -1.41 10.94
N VAL A 447 0.47 -0.60 11.35
CA VAL A 447 0.53 0.84 11.00
C VAL A 447 0.63 1.03 9.48
N VAL A 448 1.29 0.10 8.78
CA VAL A 448 1.36 0.14 7.31
C VAL A 448 0.01 -0.21 6.69
N THR A 449 -0.80 -1.04 7.35
CA THR A 449 -2.16 -1.40 6.91
C THR A 449 -3.14 -0.25 7.13
N ASP A 450 -2.98 0.49 8.23
CA ASP A 450 -3.81 1.65 8.56
C ASP A 450 -3.84 2.67 7.39
N ALA A 451 -2.66 3.01 6.86
CA ALA A 451 -2.54 3.89 5.69
C ALA A 451 -3.20 3.37 4.40
N TYR A 452 -3.57 2.07 4.32
CA TYR A 452 -4.31 1.51 3.19
C TYR A 452 -5.83 1.63 3.39
N VAL A 453 -6.30 1.50 4.63
CA VAL A 453 -7.73 1.47 4.97
C VAL A 453 -8.27 2.85 5.34
N GLU A 454 -7.41 3.79 5.72
CA GLU A 454 -7.78 5.15 6.10
C GLU A 454 -8.61 5.82 5.00
N GLY A 455 -9.84 6.21 5.35
CA GLY A 455 -10.78 6.82 4.42
C GLY A 455 -12.20 6.94 5.00
N PRO A 456 -13.14 7.49 4.22
CA PRO A 456 -14.50 7.76 4.71
C PRO A 456 -15.24 6.52 5.22
N ALA A 457 -15.01 5.36 4.61
CA ALA A 457 -15.66 4.11 5.02
C ALA A 457 -15.11 3.58 6.36
N ALA A 458 -13.79 3.62 6.57
CA ALA A 458 -13.19 3.24 7.84
C ALA A 458 -13.65 4.16 8.97
N ARG A 459 -13.62 5.49 8.76
CA ARG A 459 -14.11 6.48 9.74
C ARG A 459 -15.59 6.28 10.09
N ARG A 460 -16.42 5.86 9.14
CA ARG A 460 -17.83 5.53 9.39
C ARG A 460 -17.93 4.33 10.34
N LEU A 461 -17.23 3.24 10.04
CA LEU A 461 -17.22 2.04 10.87
C LEU A 461 -16.68 2.31 12.28
N GLU A 462 -15.61 3.10 12.39
CA GLU A 462 -15.05 3.53 13.68
C GLU A 462 -16.08 4.31 14.49
N ARG A 463 -16.76 5.30 13.89
CA ARG A 463 -17.81 6.08 14.56
C ARG A 463 -18.98 5.21 15.00
N GLU A 464 -19.43 4.30 14.15
CA GLU A 464 -20.51 3.35 14.47
C GLU A 464 -20.10 2.41 15.62
N THR A 465 -18.84 1.98 15.64
CA THR A 465 -18.28 1.14 16.70
C THR A 465 -18.17 1.89 18.01
N ILE A 466 -17.64 3.12 18.01
CA ILE A 466 -17.58 3.99 19.18
C ILE A 466 -18.99 4.22 19.73
N ALA A 467 -19.94 4.60 18.89
CA ALA A 467 -21.31 4.84 19.31
C ALA A 467 -21.97 3.58 19.88
N ARG A 468 -21.71 2.39 19.31
CA ARG A 468 -22.18 1.11 19.83
C ARG A 468 -21.59 0.81 21.21
N LEU A 469 -20.28 0.97 21.38
CA LEU A 469 -19.60 0.72 22.65
C LEU A 469 -20.04 1.70 23.73
N GLN A 470 -20.22 2.97 23.39
CA GLN A 470 -20.78 3.99 24.29
C GLN A 470 -22.20 3.61 24.72
N ARG A 471 -23.07 3.19 23.80
CA ARG A 471 -24.40 2.68 24.16
C ARG A 471 -24.33 1.47 25.09
N MET A 472 -23.47 0.50 24.80
CA MET A 472 -23.29 -0.67 25.67
C MET A 472 -22.81 -0.29 27.07
N MET A 473 -21.87 0.64 27.17
CA MET A 473 -21.38 1.18 28.44
C MET A 473 -22.51 1.85 29.22
N VAL A 474 -23.28 2.73 28.58
CA VAL A 474 -24.43 3.41 29.20
C VAL A 474 -25.50 2.40 29.65
N THR A 475 -25.85 1.43 28.80
CA THR A 475 -26.80 0.37 29.17
C THR A 475 -26.29 -0.45 30.34
N TRP A 476 -24.99 -0.79 30.37
CA TRP A 476 -24.40 -1.53 31.49
C TRP A 476 -24.44 -0.75 32.80
N VAL A 477 -24.24 0.58 32.76
CA VAL A 477 -24.32 1.46 33.93
C VAL A 477 -25.76 1.66 34.40
N ILE A 478 -26.71 1.84 33.48
CA ILE A 478 -28.11 2.23 33.79
C ILE A 478 -29.01 1.02 34.03
N ALA A 479 -28.69 -0.16 33.49
CA ALA A 479 -29.56 -1.33 33.59
C ALA A 479 -29.90 -1.63 35.06
N PRO A 480 -31.19 -1.63 35.44
CA PRO A 480 -31.58 -2.03 36.79
C PRO A 480 -31.06 -3.45 37.00
N LYS A 481 -30.49 -3.71 38.18
CA LYS A 481 -30.02 -5.03 38.59
C LYS A 481 -31.20 -6.00 38.53
N GLN A 482 -31.44 -6.63 37.38
CA GLN A 482 -32.13 -7.89 37.38
C GLN A 482 -31.26 -8.81 38.22
N ALA A 483 -31.81 -9.27 39.34
CA ALA A 483 -31.25 -10.33 40.14
C ALA A 483 -31.24 -11.62 39.31
N THR A 484 -30.41 -11.67 38.27
CA THR A 484 -30.03 -12.91 37.64
C THR A 484 -29.23 -13.66 38.71
N LYS A 485 -29.83 -14.74 39.21
CA LYS A 485 -29.18 -15.77 40.01
C LYS A 485 -28.08 -16.42 39.16
N SER A 486 -27.02 -15.69 38.82
CA SER A 486 -25.80 -16.28 38.29
C SER A 486 -25.10 -16.93 39.47
N ALA A 487 -24.86 -18.23 39.38
CA ALA A 487 -24.24 -19.04 40.42
C ALA A 487 -23.04 -18.32 41.04
N SER A 488 -23.19 -17.90 42.29
CA SER A 488 -22.16 -17.24 43.07
C SER A 488 -21.01 -18.21 43.29
N VAL A 489 -19.87 -17.94 42.66
CA VAL A 489 -18.58 -18.30 43.26
C VAL A 489 -18.58 -17.68 44.65
N HIS A 490 -18.51 -18.51 45.68
CA HIS A 490 -18.67 -18.11 47.08
C HIS A 490 -17.77 -16.90 47.37
N GLY A 491 -18.38 -15.76 47.70
CA GLY A 491 -17.69 -14.53 48.13
C GLY A 491 -17.59 -13.38 47.12
N SER A 492 -18.04 -13.50 45.85
CA SER A 492 -17.90 -12.41 44.85
C SER A 492 -19.05 -11.38 44.84
N GLY A 493 -19.63 -11.07 46.00
CA GLY A 493 -20.62 -9.99 46.10
C GLY A 493 -19.98 -8.62 45.87
N PRO A 494 -20.72 -7.60 45.40
CA PRO A 494 -20.20 -6.24 45.35
C PRO A 494 -19.81 -5.80 46.77
N VAL A 495 -18.55 -5.37 46.94
CA VAL A 495 -18.02 -4.92 48.23
C VAL A 495 -18.13 -3.40 48.30
N THR A 496 -18.61 -2.88 49.43
CA THR A 496 -18.55 -1.45 49.71
C THR A 496 -17.10 -1.09 50.02
N ALA A 497 -16.48 -0.31 49.14
CA ALA A 497 -15.13 0.20 49.33
C ALA A 497 -15.13 1.46 50.20
N LEU A 498 -13.93 1.98 50.52
CA LEU A 498 -13.78 3.29 51.16
C LEU A 498 -14.63 4.35 50.44
N PHE A 499 -15.32 5.20 51.21
CA PHE A 499 -16.25 6.24 50.73
C PHE A 499 -17.62 5.75 50.20
N GLY A 500 -18.02 4.51 50.50
CA GLY A 500 -19.39 4.05 50.26
C GLY A 500 -19.69 3.66 48.80
N HIS A 501 -18.68 3.66 47.92
CA HIS A 501 -18.81 3.17 46.55
C HIS A 501 -18.87 1.65 46.51
N ARG A 502 -19.74 1.08 45.67
CA ARG A 502 -19.80 -0.37 45.45
C ARG A 502 -18.81 -0.80 44.38
N CYS A 503 -17.77 -1.55 44.77
CA CYS A 503 -16.88 -2.22 43.82
C CYS A 503 -17.59 -3.45 43.26
N MET A 504 -17.87 -3.44 41.96
CA MET A 504 -18.52 -4.56 41.27
C MET A 504 -17.57 -5.73 40.95
N MET A 505 -16.26 -5.49 41.00
CA MET A 505 -15.21 -6.46 40.65
C MET A 505 -14.09 -6.45 41.72
N PRO A 506 -14.38 -6.86 42.97
CA PRO A 506 -13.41 -6.85 44.05
C PRO A 506 -12.32 -7.93 43.90
N LEU A 507 -12.54 -8.89 43.00
CA LEU A 507 -11.65 -10.01 42.72
C LEU A 507 -11.20 -9.96 41.25
N GLU A 508 -9.93 -10.22 41.01
CA GLU A 508 -9.32 -10.35 39.68
C GLU A 508 -8.71 -11.74 39.48
N ALA A 509 -8.69 -12.21 38.23
CA ALA A 509 -8.14 -13.53 37.89
C ALA A 509 -6.60 -13.53 38.07
N ASN A 510 -6.09 -14.51 38.80
CA ASN A 510 -4.66 -14.73 38.98
C ASN A 510 -4.13 -15.75 37.97
N ILE A 511 -2.86 -15.61 37.58
CA ILE A 511 -2.19 -16.37 36.50
C ILE A 511 -2.01 -17.88 36.84
N GLY A 512 -2.41 -18.33 38.04
CA GLY A 512 -2.28 -19.71 38.52
C GLY A 512 -3.60 -20.39 38.92
N ASN A 513 -4.72 -20.12 38.23
CA ASN A 513 -6.06 -20.67 38.52
C ASN A 513 -6.57 -20.37 39.95
N GLY A 514 -6.60 -19.09 40.32
CA GLY A 514 -7.28 -18.60 41.52
C GLY A 514 -7.78 -17.17 41.35
N MET A 515 -8.71 -16.73 42.19
CA MET A 515 -9.07 -15.32 42.30
C MET A 515 -8.19 -14.65 43.34
N ARG A 516 -7.73 -13.41 43.08
CA ARG A 516 -7.07 -12.58 44.09
C ARG A 516 -7.86 -11.29 44.30
N VAL A 517 -7.75 -10.71 45.49
CA VAL A 517 -8.30 -9.38 45.75
C VAL A 517 -7.64 -8.36 44.82
N CYS A 518 -8.45 -7.52 44.18
CA CYS A 518 -7.97 -6.47 43.31
C CYS A 518 -6.97 -5.59 44.08
N ARG A 519 -5.77 -5.40 43.52
CA ARG A 519 -4.73 -4.54 44.13
C ARG A 519 -5.13 -3.07 44.27
N HIS A 520 -6.21 -2.66 43.61
CA HIS A 520 -6.79 -1.31 43.68
C HIS A 520 -8.04 -1.25 44.56
N LEU A 521 -8.45 -2.36 45.19
CA LEU A 521 -9.58 -2.37 46.13
C LEU A 521 -9.27 -1.43 47.30
N GLY A 522 -10.17 -0.48 47.59
CA GLY A 522 -9.96 0.57 48.58
C GLY A 522 -9.42 1.90 48.01
N GLY A 523 -8.77 1.87 46.84
CA GLY A 523 -8.34 3.07 46.08
C GLY A 523 -9.39 3.54 45.07
N CYS A 524 -10.68 3.43 45.37
CA CYS A 524 -11.74 3.53 44.37
C CYS A 524 -11.78 4.89 43.63
N LEU A 525 -11.40 5.98 44.29
CA LEU A 525 -11.35 7.30 43.67
C LEU A 525 -10.20 7.47 42.67
N THR A 526 -9.16 6.66 42.76
CA THR A 526 -8.03 6.63 41.81
C THR A 526 -8.09 5.43 40.87
N CYS A 527 -9.17 4.64 40.93
CA CYS A 527 -9.35 3.47 40.09
C CYS A 527 -9.57 3.88 38.62
N PRO A 528 -8.80 3.34 37.65
CA PRO A 528 -9.03 3.61 36.22
C PRO A 528 -10.41 3.16 35.72
N GLY A 529 -11.06 2.25 36.46
CA GLY A 529 -12.41 1.76 36.17
C GLY A 529 -13.53 2.51 36.92
N LEU A 530 -13.24 3.61 37.61
CA LEU A 530 -14.25 4.41 38.29
C LEU A 530 -15.18 5.07 37.27
N VAL A 531 -16.48 4.81 37.39
CA VAL A 531 -17.53 5.49 36.65
C VAL A 531 -18.51 6.08 37.65
N VAL A 532 -18.71 7.40 37.59
CA VAL A 532 -19.65 8.12 38.45
C VAL A 532 -20.77 8.70 37.57
N PRO A 533 -22.01 8.23 37.70
CA PRO A 533 -23.15 8.87 37.07
C PRO A 533 -23.29 10.33 37.52
N LEU A 534 -23.55 11.24 36.56
CA LEU A 534 -23.71 12.67 36.84
C LEU A 534 -25.14 13.00 37.25
N ASP A 535 -25.61 12.38 38.33
CA ASP A 535 -26.93 12.62 38.93
C ASP A 535 -26.82 13.08 40.40
N ALA A 536 -27.94 13.52 40.98
CA ALA A 536 -27.97 14.11 42.31
C ALA A 536 -27.62 13.12 43.43
N GLU A 537 -27.99 11.84 43.29
CA GLU A 537 -27.74 10.81 44.30
C GLU A 537 -26.24 10.51 44.40
N HIS A 538 -25.58 10.29 43.26
CA HIS A 538 -24.15 10.02 43.22
C HIS A 538 -23.33 11.27 43.59
N CYS A 539 -23.80 12.46 43.16
CA CYS A 539 -23.21 13.72 43.58
C CYS A 539 -23.28 13.90 45.11
N ALA A 540 -24.40 13.56 45.75
CA ALA A 540 -24.56 13.65 47.19
C ALA A 540 -23.58 12.73 47.92
N ARG A 541 -23.33 11.52 47.39
CA ARG A 541 -22.32 10.60 47.95
C ARG A 541 -20.90 11.13 47.80
N VAL A 542 -20.56 11.75 46.67
CA VAL A 542 -19.25 12.39 46.42
C VAL A 542 -19.02 13.56 47.39
N LEU A 543 -20.04 14.41 47.60
CA LEU A 543 -19.99 15.49 48.58
C LEU A 543 -19.86 14.97 50.02
N GLN A 544 -20.57 13.90 50.36
CA GLN A 544 -20.45 13.26 51.68
C GLN A 544 -19.02 12.76 51.91
N ALA A 545 -18.38 12.14 50.91
CA ALA A 545 -16.99 11.69 50.99
C ALA A 545 -16.00 12.85 51.16
N GLN A 546 -16.21 13.96 50.45
CA GLN A 546 -15.39 15.17 50.59
C GLN A 546 -15.47 15.73 52.01
N ARG A 547 -16.68 15.90 52.56
CA ARG A 547 -16.88 16.40 53.92
C ARG A 547 -16.23 15.50 54.95
N HIS A 548 -16.43 14.19 54.82
CA HIS A 548 -15.87 13.21 55.74
C HIS A 548 -14.34 13.22 55.77
N LEU A 549 -13.69 13.42 54.62
CA LEU A 549 -12.25 13.63 54.54
C LEU A 549 -11.83 14.93 55.21
N LEU A 550 -12.47 16.06 54.88
CA LEU A 550 -12.12 17.36 55.46
C LEU A 550 -12.26 17.37 56.99
N GLU A 551 -13.31 16.74 57.53
CA GLU A 551 -13.55 16.61 58.97
C GLU A 551 -12.54 15.71 59.68
N SER A 552 -11.99 14.72 58.98
CA SER A 552 -11.02 13.77 59.54
C SER A 552 -9.58 14.29 59.50
N ARG A 553 -9.29 15.30 58.68
CA ARG A 553 -7.94 15.85 58.48
C ARG A 553 -7.26 16.26 59.77
N ASP A 554 -7.99 16.93 60.66
CA ASP A 554 -7.42 17.52 61.87
C ASP A 554 -7.27 16.48 63.00
N ARG A 555 -7.77 15.25 62.81
CA ARG A 555 -7.69 14.13 63.77
C ARG A 555 -6.60 13.12 63.43
N ILE A 556 -6.09 13.15 62.20
CA ILE A 556 -5.09 12.21 61.69
C ILE A 556 -3.74 12.92 61.64
N ASP A 557 -2.66 12.20 61.96
CA ASP A 557 -1.30 12.71 61.82
C ASP A 557 -1.06 13.33 60.43
N ALA A 558 -0.39 14.47 60.38
CA ALA A 558 -0.27 15.27 59.16
C ALA A 558 0.53 14.58 58.05
N GLU A 559 1.57 13.82 58.40
CA GLU A 559 2.39 13.09 57.42
C GLU A 559 1.59 11.90 56.85
N ARG A 560 0.90 11.17 57.73
CA ARG A 560 -0.01 10.08 57.37
C ARG A 560 -1.18 10.57 56.50
N TRP A 561 -1.78 11.69 56.84
CA TRP A 561 -2.87 12.33 56.08
C TRP A 561 -2.43 12.65 54.64
N ASN A 562 -1.28 13.32 54.52
CA ASN A 562 -0.74 13.73 53.23
C ASN A 562 -0.40 12.53 52.33
N LEU A 563 0.04 11.43 52.92
CA LEU A 563 0.40 10.22 52.18
C LEU A 563 -0.83 9.43 51.70
N PHE A 564 -1.82 9.21 52.57
CA PHE A 564 -2.92 8.27 52.30
C PHE A 564 -4.24 8.91 51.86
N TYR A 565 -4.60 10.09 52.38
CA TYR A 565 -5.95 10.65 52.24
C TYR A 565 -6.00 11.90 51.36
N ALA A 566 -4.96 12.75 51.41
CA ALA A 566 -4.87 13.96 50.58
C ALA A 566 -4.96 13.69 49.06
N PRO A 567 -4.40 12.60 48.48
CA PRO A 567 -4.59 12.28 47.07
C PRO A 567 -6.05 12.06 46.69
N SER A 568 -6.83 11.39 47.55
CA SER A 568 -8.25 11.11 47.32
C SER A 568 -9.09 12.38 47.37
N LEU A 569 -8.83 13.26 48.36
CA LEU A 569 -9.51 14.56 48.45
C LEU A 569 -9.25 15.42 47.21
N ARG A 570 -8.01 15.46 46.71
CA ARG A 570 -7.67 16.17 45.47
C ARG A 570 -8.46 15.66 44.26
N VAL A 571 -8.64 14.35 44.11
CA VAL A 571 -9.43 13.79 43.01
C VAL A 571 -10.90 14.19 43.12
N LEU A 572 -11.48 14.19 44.33
CA LEU A 572 -12.84 14.66 44.54
C LEU A 572 -13.01 16.12 44.13
N GLU A 573 -12.12 17.00 44.58
CA GLU A 573 -12.23 18.45 44.41
C GLU A 573 -11.86 18.94 43.01
N GLN A 574 -10.82 18.35 42.40
CA GLN A 574 -10.25 18.85 41.15
C GLN A 574 -10.79 18.13 39.92
N ASN A 575 -11.24 16.87 40.06
CA ASN A 575 -11.64 16.06 38.91
C ASN A 575 -13.14 15.73 38.92
N LEU A 576 -13.70 15.31 40.07
CA LEU A 576 -15.07 14.78 40.12
C LEU A 576 -16.11 15.87 40.36
N LEU A 577 -16.00 16.66 41.43
CA LEU A 577 -16.98 17.70 41.77
C LEU A 577 -17.18 18.74 40.65
N PRO A 578 -16.13 19.21 39.93
CA PRO A 578 -16.29 20.15 38.82
C PRO A 578 -17.05 19.57 37.61
N ALA A 579 -17.21 18.25 37.51
CA ALA A 579 -17.92 17.61 36.41
C ALA A 579 -19.46 17.63 36.59
N PHE A 580 -19.96 17.96 37.79
CA PHE A 580 -21.40 18.09 38.05
C PHE A 580 -21.89 19.52 37.78
N ALA A 581 -23.10 19.64 37.22
CA ALA A 581 -23.74 20.94 37.04
C ALA A 581 -24.12 21.59 38.39
N ALA A 582 -24.13 22.91 38.46
CA ALA A 582 -24.38 23.67 39.70
C ALA A 582 -25.75 23.33 40.32
N GLU A 583 -26.75 23.06 39.48
CA GLU A 583 -28.10 22.68 39.88
C GLU A 583 -28.09 21.31 40.59
N ILE A 584 -27.30 20.36 40.07
CA ILE A 584 -27.16 19.02 40.65
C ILE A 584 -26.44 19.10 41.99
N LEU A 585 -25.39 19.93 42.10
CA LEU A 585 -24.66 20.15 43.36
C LEU A 585 -25.56 20.71 44.47
N SER A 586 -26.44 21.65 44.13
CA SER A 586 -27.40 22.23 45.09
C SER A 586 -28.41 21.19 45.60
N VAL A 587 -28.99 20.39 44.69
CA VAL A 587 -29.91 19.30 45.05
C VAL A 587 -29.20 18.22 45.87
N ALA A 588 -27.99 17.86 45.46
CA ALA A 588 -27.17 16.86 46.14
C ALA A 588 -26.83 17.27 47.57
N ALA A 589 -26.47 18.54 47.81
CA ALA A 589 -26.14 19.06 49.14
C ALA A 589 -27.29 18.88 50.14
N GLN A 590 -28.55 19.00 49.69
CA GLN A 590 -29.74 18.76 50.52
C GLN A 590 -29.99 17.27 50.81
N GLN A 591 -29.48 16.38 49.95
CA GLN A 591 -29.69 14.93 50.05
C GLN A 591 -28.67 14.22 50.94
N ILE A 592 -27.51 14.84 51.23
CA ILE A 592 -26.42 14.24 52.04
C ILE A 592 -26.94 13.66 53.36
N HIS A 593 -27.81 14.39 54.06
CA HIS A 593 -28.35 13.98 55.37
C HIS A 593 -29.24 12.74 55.32
N ARG A 594 -29.71 12.34 54.14
CA ARG A 594 -30.54 11.14 53.92
C ARG A 594 -29.70 9.91 53.58
N LEU A 595 -28.40 10.08 53.34
CA LEU A 595 -27.50 8.99 53.01
C LEU A 595 -26.99 8.30 54.29
N PRO A 596 -26.80 6.98 54.27
CA PRO A 596 -26.06 6.27 55.31
C PRO A 596 -24.70 6.91 55.57
N ALA A 597 -24.29 6.99 56.83
CA ALA A 597 -22.97 7.47 57.23
C ALA A 597 -21.85 6.64 56.57
N LEU A 598 -20.73 7.30 56.29
CA LEU A 598 -19.52 6.60 55.85
C LEU A 598 -18.83 5.96 57.07
N PRO A 599 -18.16 4.81 56.90
CA PRO A 599 -17.36 4.22 57.96
C PRO A 599 -16.20 5.14 58.31
N ASP A 600 -15.84 5.19 59.60
CA ASP A 600 -14.73 6.00 60.09
C ASP A 600 -13.42 5.69 59.36
N ILE A 601 -12.65 6.74 59.08
CA ILE A 601 -11.43 6.67 58.28
C ILE A 601 -10.27 6.09 59.08
N GLU A 602 -10.26 6.25 60.41
CA GLU A 602 -9.35 5.64 61.39
C GLU A 602 -9.82 5.90 62.82
#